data_AF-A0A7S2QMH4-F1
#
_entry.id   AF-A0A7S2QMH4-F1
#
_cell.length_a   1.000
_cell.length_b   1.000
_cell.length_c   1.000
_cell.angle_alpha   90.00
_cell.angle_beta   90.00
_cell.angle_gamma   90.00
#
_symmetry.space_group_name_H-M   'P 1'
#
loop_
_entity.id
_entity.type
_entity.pdbx_description
1 polymer ?
#
loop_
_entity_poly.entity_id
_entity_poly.type
_entity_poly.pdbx_seq_one_letter_code
_entity_poly.pdbx_strand_id
1 'polypeptide(L)'
;LSSAHVPGVLRRLHAEEGYRVVVFSNQHGPSRERTREGMEKCLRETLARFDNFAAFCGVPLQMFVAAARADVSDPFRKPQTGMWDLAASPLCNGGVPPDPAASFYVGNAAGRRADGNDVDREFARRVGLTFHTEDWLLAQ
;
A
#
# COMPACT_ATOMS: atom_id res chain seq x y z
N LEU A 1 -10.54 4.17 13.54
CA LEU A 1 -9.16 4.62 13.77
C LEU A 1 -9.14 6.15 13.80
N SER A 2 -8.65 6.77 14.87
CA SER A 2 -8.29 8.18 14.77
C SER A 2 -7.04 8.26 13.89
N SER A 3 -7.14 8.92 12.75
CA SER A 3 -6.03 9.12 11.82
C SER A 3 -4.82 9.84 12.46
N ALA A 4 -4.98 10.43 13.64
CA ALA A 4 -3.97 11.24 14.31
C ALA A 4 -2.73 10.47 14.79
N HIS A 5 -2.83 9.18 15.11
CA HIS A 5 -1.69 8.39 15.64
C HIS A 5 -0.74 7.89 14.55
N VAL A 6 -1.28 7.58 13.37
CA VAL A 6 -0.54 6.99 12.25
C VAL A 6 0.70 7.81 11.84
N PRO A 7 0.64 9.15 11.69
CA PRO A 7 1.83 9.94 11.36
C PRO A 7 2.98 9.80 12.37
N GLY A 8 2.67 9.69 13.66
CA GLY A 8 3.70 9.55 14.70
C GLY A 8 4.46 8.24 14.54
N VAL A 9 3.74 7.13 14.37
CA VAL A 9 4.32 5.81 14.16
C VAL A 9 5.14 5.75 12.87
N LEU A 10 4.62 6.28 11.76
CA LEU A 10 5.34 6.28 10.48
C LEU A 10 6.63 7.13 10.55
N ARG A 11 6.59 8.27 11.24
CA ARG A 11 7.80 9.10 11.46
C ARG A 11 8.85 8.35 12.28
N ARG A 12 8.45 7.68 13.35
CA ARG A 12 9.36 6.89 14.19
C ARG A 12 10.00 5.75 13.39
N LEU A 13 9.18 4.94 12.72
CA LEU A 13 9.64 3.83 11.87
C LEU A 13 10.65 4.31 10.83
N HIS A 14 10.39 5.49 10.23
CA HIS A 14 11.29 6.05 9.23
C HIS A 14 12.59 6.62 9.82
N ALA A 15 12.48 7.52 10.80
CA ALA A 15 13.60 8.31 11.29
C ALA A 15 14.48 7.56 12.30
N GLU A 16 13.89 6.69 13.12
CA GLU A 16 14.59 6.00 14.21
C GLU A 16 14.94 4.56 13.84
N GLU A 17 14.04 3.87 13.12
CA GLU A 17 14.20 2.45 12.79
C GLU A 17 14.69 2.22 11.34
N GLY A 18 14.80 3.29 10.54
CA GLY A 18 15.38 3.24 9.20
C GLY A 18 14.49 2.60 8.13
N TYR A 19 13.20 2.38 8.42
CA TYR A 19 12.27 1.81 7.44
C TYR A 19 11.98 2.81 6.32
N ARG A 20 11.86 2.26 5.10
CA ARG A 20 11.19 2.94 3.99
C ARG A 20 9.70 2.69 4.11
N VAL A 21 8.90 3.76 3.97
CA VAL A 21 7.44 3.64 4.02
C VAL A 21 6.88 3.53 2.60
N VAL A 22 6.20 2.42 2.32
CA VAL A 22 5.62 2.12 1.01
C VAL A 22 4.14 1.78 1.15
N VAL A 23 3.30 2.32 0.26
CA VAL A 23 1.86 2.06 0.20
C VAL A 23 1.52 1.23 -1.03
N PHE A 24 0.82 0.11 -0.82
CA PHE A 24 0.28 -0.76 -1.86
C PHE A 24 -1.25 -0.71 -1.86
N SER A 25 -1.85 -0.17 -2.93
CA SER A 25 -3.29 0.08 -2.97
C SER A 25 -3.98 -0.48 -4.21
N ASN A 26 -5.07 -1.22 -4.02
CA ASN A 26 -5.97 -1.62 -5.11
C ASN A 26 -7.02 -0.51 -5.31
N GLN A 27 -6.94 0.25 -6.41
CA GLN A 27 -7.84 1.36 -6.72
C GLN A 27 -8.56 1.14 -8.05
N HIS A 28 -9.64 0.35 -8.05
CA HIS A 28 -10.36 0.02 -9.28
C HIS A 28 -11.22 1.17 -9.85
N GLY A 29 -11.21 2.36 -9.22
CA GLY A 29 -12.02 3.51 -9.61
C GLY A 29 -11.79 3.93 -11.07
N PRO A 30 -10.54 4.25 -11.46
CA PRO A 30 -10.21 4.65 -12.83
C PRO A 30 -10.68 3.66 -13.89
N SER A 31 -10.51 2.35 -13.67
CA SER A 31 -10.93 1.31 -14.63
C SER A 31 -12.44 1.07 -14.69
N ARG A 32 -13.27 1.76 -13.89
CA ARG A 32 -14.73 1.74 -14.01
C ARG A 32 -15.27 2.88 -14.87
N GLU A 33 -14.46 3.89 -15.13
CA GLU A 33 -14.85 5.05 -15.91
C GLU A 33 -15.01 4.66 -17.38
N ARG A 34 -16.09 5.13 -18.00
CA ARG A 34 -16.43 4.79 -19.40
C ARG A 34 -15.82 5.76 -20.41
N THR A 35 -15.30 6.88 -19.93
CA THR A 35 -14.67 7.92 -20.75
C THR A 35 -13.25 8.16 -20.28
N ARG A 36 -12.39 8.59 -21.20
CA ARG A 36 -11.02 8.98 -20.89
C ARG A 36 -10.99 10.12 -19.86
N GLU A 37 -11.85 11.12 -20.02
CA GLU A 37 -11.94 12.25 -19.10
C GLU A 37 -12.33 11.82 -17.67
N GLY A 38 -13.29 10.90 -17.55
CA GLY A 38 -13.69 10.32 -16.27
C GLY A 38 -12.55 9.57 -15.61
N MET A 39 -11.85 8.72 -16.38
CA MET A 39 -10.68 7.98 -15.90
C MET A 39 -9.58 8.91 -15.40
N GLU A 40 -9.22 9.93 -16.19
CA GLU A 40 -8.20 10.91 -15.83
C GLU A 40 -8.59 11.73 -14.59
N LYS A 41 -9.87 12.10 -14.46
CA LYS A 41 -10.40 12.76 -13.26
C LYS A 41 -10.26 11.87 -12.03
N CYS A 42 -10.69 10.61 -12.12
CA CYS A 42 -10.60 9.65 -11.02
C CYS A 42 -9.15 9.41 -10.61
N LEU A 43 -8.22 9.32 -11.57
CA LEU A 43 -6.78 9.23 -11.30
C LEU A 43 -6.29 10.46 -10.54
N ARG A 44 -6.59 11.68 -11.01
CA ARG A 44 -6.19 12.92 -10.32
C ARG A 44 -6.70 12.97 -8.88
N GLU A 45 -7.96 12.62 -8.65
CA GLU A 45 -8.53 12.59 -7.30
C GLU A 45 -7.89 11.53 -6.41
N THR A 46 -7.51 10.39 -6.97
CA THR A 46 -6.82 9.32 -6.26
C THR A 46 -5.41 9.78 -5.86
N LEU A 47 -4.66 10.36 -6.79
CA LEU A 47 -3.33 10.92 -6.54
C LEU A 47 -3.37 12.05 -5.49
N ALA A 48 -4.35 12.96 -5.58
CA ALA A 48 -4.49 14.05 -4.61
C ALA A 48 -4.74 13.54 -3.18
N ARG A 49 -5.49 12.44 -2.99
CA ARG A 49 -5.67 11.82 -1.67
C ARG A 49 -4.36 11.27 -1.12
N PHE A 50 -3.55 10.69 -1.99
CA PHE A 50 -2.23 10.17 -1.64
C PHE A 50 -1.24 11.29 -1.31
N ASP A 51 -1.22 12.38 -2.07
CA ASP A 51 -0.39 13.56 -1.78
C ASP A 51 -0.77 14.18 -0.43
N ASN A 52 -2.07 14.33 -0.17
CA ASN A 52 -2.56 14.83 1.11
C ASN A 52 -2.17 13.90 2.28
N PHE A 53 -2.23 12.58 2.08
CA PHE A 53 -1.80 11.62 3.08
C PHE A 53 -0.29 11.70 3.34
N ALA A 54 0.52 11.84 2.27
CA ALA A 54 1.97 12.00 2.41
C ALA A 54 2.33 13.27 3.16
N ALA A 55 1.71 14.39 2.81
CA ALA A 55 1.88 15.66 3.51
C ALA A 55 1.47 15.57 4.99
N PHE A 56 0.36 14.89 5.29
CA PHE A 56 -0.11 14.67 6.66
C PHE A 56 0.86 13.80 7.48
N CYS A 57 1.45 12.77 6.87
CA CYS A 57 2.40 11.90 7.57
C CYS A 57 3.76 12.59 7.81
N GLY A 58 4.20 13.44 6.89
CA GLY A 58 5.46 14.16 6.98
C GLY A 58 6.69 13.24 6.84
N VAL A 59 6.56 12.15 6.09
CA VAL A 59 7.66 11.23 5.75
C VAL A 59 7.71 10.98 4.25
N PRO A 60 8.90 10.70 3.67
CA PRO A 60 9.00 10.24 2.29
C PRO A 60 8.20 8.93 2.11
N LEU A 61 7.24 8.96 1.19
CA LEU A 61 6.36 7.84 0.89
C LEU A 61 6.47 7.47 -0.59
N GLN A 62 6.58 6.18 -0.88
CA GLN A 62 6.37 5.64 -2.22
C GLN A 62 5.02 4.95 -2.29
N MET A 63 4.30 5.14 -3.38
CA MET A 63 2.95 4.60 -3.53
C MET A 63 2.82 3.87 -4.86
N PHE A 64 2.31 2.64 -4.77
CA PHE A 64 2.03 1.80 -5.93
C PHE A 64 0.53 1.51 -5.94
N VAL A 65 -0.08 1.75 -7.08
CA VAL A 65 -1.54 1.75 -7.25
C VAL A 65 -1.92 0.82 -8.38
N ALA A 66 -2.55 -0.30 -8.06
CA ALA A 66 -3.14 -1.20 -9.04
C ALA A 66 -4.53 -0.68 -9.43
N ALA A 67 -4.66 -0.20 -10.66
CA ALA A 67 -5.90 0.42 -11.15
C ALA A 67 -6.93 -0.60 -11.67
N ALA A 68 -6.50 -1.83 -11.98
CA ALA A 68 -7.38 -2.81 -12.62
C ALA A 68 -8.54 -3.24 -11.69
N ARG A 69 -9.65 -3.61 -12.34
CA ARG A 69 -10.80 -4.22 -11.67
C ARG A 69 -10.47 -5.62 -11.17
N ALA A 70 -11.26 -6.10 -10.21
CA ALA A 70 -11.06 -7.42 -9.60
C ALA A 70 -11.31 -8.60 -10.53
N ASP A 71 -12.08 -8.40 -11.61
CA ASP A 71 -12.38 -9.40 -12.65
C ASP A 71 -11.33 -9.41 -13.78
N VAL A 72 -10.29 -8.57 -13.69
CA VAL A 72 -9.18 -8.55 -14.63
C VAL A 72 -7.97 -9.21 -13.97
N SER A 73 -7.32 -10.11 -14.70
CA SER A 73 -6.04 -10.68 -14.28
C SER A 73 -4.95 -9.62 -14.36
N ASP A 74 -4.65 -8.99 -13.22
CA ASP A 74 -3.61 -7.97 -13.08
C ASP A 74 -2.55 -8.45 -12.07
N PRO A 75 -1.29 -8.63 -12.48
CA PRO A 75 -0.21 -9.05 -11.58
C PRO A 75 0.12 -8.00 -10.50
N PHE A 76 -0.28 -6.75 -10.68
CA PHE A 76 -0.08 -5.70 -9.69
C PHE A 76 -1.22 -5.67 -8.66
N ARG A 77 -2.40 -6.22 -8.96
CA ARG A 77 -3.53 -6.19 -8.04
C ARG A 77 -3.35 -7.20 -6.91
N LYS A 78 -3.34 -6.73 -5.65
CA LYS A 78 -3.31 -7.62 -4.47
C LYS A 78 -4.46 -8.64 -4.56
N PRO A 79 -4.21 -9.93 -4.29
CA PRO A 79 -3.04 -10.46 -3.56
C PRO A 79 -1.78 -10.73 -4.40
N GLN A 80 -1.75 -10.41 -5.70
CA GLN A 80 -0.56 -10.61 -6.52
C GLN A 80 0.59 -9.68 -6.10
N THR A 81 1.84 -10.12 -6.32
CA THR A 81 3.05 -9.48 -5.78
C THR A 81 3.62 -8.38 -6.67
N GLY A 82 3.07 -8.14 -7.86
CA GLY A 82 3.70 -7.27 -8.86
C GLY A 82 4.00 -5.85 -8.37
N MET A 83 3.17 -5.29 -7.47
CA MET A 83 3.50 -4.00 -6.85
C MET A 83 4.74 -4.07 -5.94
N TRP A 84 4.90 -5.15 -5.17
CA TRP A 84 6.11 -5.39 -4.38
C TRP A 84 7.31 -5.59 -5.29
N ASP A 85 7.19 -6.40 -6.33
CA ASP A 85 8.28 -6.69 -7.26
C ASP A 85 8.78 -5.40 -7.95
N LEU A 86 7.85 -4.51 -8.30
CA LEU A 86 8.20 -3.17 -8.81
C LEU A 86 8.85 -2.30 -7.74
N ALA A 87 8.30 -2.26 -6.52
CA ALA A 87 8.86 -1.48 -5.41
C ALA A 87 10.27 -1.92 -5.02
N ALA A 88 10.53 -3.24 -5.02
CA ALA A 88 11.80 -3.86 -4.71
C ALA A 88 12.81 -3.77 -5.87
N SER A 89 12.34 -3.43 -7.08
CA SER A 89 13.20 -3.37 -8.26
C SER A 89 14.29 -2.29 -8.12
N PRO A 90 15.43 -2.44 -8.81
CA PRO A 90 16.48 -1.42 -8.83
C PRO A 90 15.98 -0.03 -9.25
N LEU A 91 14.94 0.03 -10.08
CA LEU A 91 14.33 1.26 -10.56
C LEU A 91 13.65 2.06 -9.43
N CYS A 92 12.95 1.39 -8.52
CA CYS A 92 12.17 2.05 -7.47
C CYS A 92 12.88 2.07 -6.11
N ASN A 93 13.78 1.11 -5.87
CA ASN A 93 14.53 1.01 -4.62
C ASN A 93 16.00 1.46 -4.71
N GLY A 94 16.38 2.15 -5.78
CA GLY A 94 17.73 2.72 -5.93
C GLY A 94 18.83 1.65 -5.96
N GLY A 95 18.53 0.47 -6.51
CA GLY A 95 19.46 -0.65 -6.60
C GLY A 95 19.67 -1.47 -5.32
N VAL A 96 19.05 -1.09 -4.20
CA VAL A 96 19.14 -1.84 -2.94
C VAL A 96 17.91 -2.74 -2.80
N PRO A 97 18.00 -4.07 -2.90
CA PRO A 97 16.83 -4.92 -2.71
C PRO A 97 16.40 -4.90 -1.23
N PRO A 98 15.08 -4.76 -0.92
CA PRO A 98 14.59 -4.86 0.44
C PRO A 98 14.66 -6.31 0.93
N ASP A 99 14.94 -6.52 2.22
CA ASP A 99 14.87 -7.83 2.87
C ASP A 99 13.44 -8.12 3.34
N PRO A 100 12.70 -9.08 2.74
CA PRO A 100 11.35 -9.42 3.16
C PRO A 100 11.25 -9.90 4.60
N ALA A 101 12.27 -10.60 5.12
CA ALA A 101 12.26 -11.14 6.48
C ALA A 101 12.42 -10.04 7.54
N ALA A 102 13.13 -8.96 7.20
CA ALA A 102 13.23 -7.74 8.00
C ALA A 102 12.14 -6.71 7.68
N SER A 103 11.16 -7.05 6.83
CA SER A 103 10.07 -6.17 6.43
C SER A 103 8.72 -6.68 6.94
N PHE A 104 7.76 -5.78 7.04
CA PHE A 104 6.39 -6.10 7.45
C PHE A 104 5.36 -5.37 6.61
N TYR A 105 4.14 -5.91 6.56
CA TYR A 105 3.00 -5.31 5.89
C TYR A 105 1.85 -5.12 6.87
N VAL A 106 1.28 -3.91 6.87
CA VAL A 106 0.10 -3.56 7.65
C VAL A 106 -1.09 -3.40 6.70
N GLY A 107 -2.17 -4.12 6.95
CA GLY A 107 -3.38 -4.03 6.13
C GLY A 107 -4.64 -4.45 6.87
N ASN A 108 -5.80 -4.00 6.37
CA ASN A 108 -7.08 -4.24 7.02
C ASN A 108 -7.86 -5.42 6.43
N ALA A 109 -7.52 -5.85 5.20
CA ALA A 109 -8.09 -7.05 4.61
C ALA A 109 -7.36 -8.31 5.13
N ALA A 110 -7.66 -8.70 6.37
CA ALA A 110 -6.98 -9.77 7.09
C ALA A 110 -7.72 -11.12 7.10
N GLY A 111 -8.92 -11.17 6.53
CA GLY A 111 -9.78 -12.36 6.52
C GLY A 111 -10.52 -12.61 7.83
N ARG A 112 -10.68 -11.58 8.68
CA ARG A 112 -11.55 -11.64 9.86
C ARG A 112 -13.01 -11.77 9.42
N ARG A 113 -13.90 -12.21 10.31
CA ARG A 113 -15.34 -12.37 9.99
C ARG A 113 -16.00 -11.08 9.47
N ALA A 114 -15.52 -9.91 9.89
CA ALA A 114 -16.00 -8.61 9.43
C ALA A 114 -15.30 -8.12 8.15
N ASP A 115 -14.20 -8.76 7.74
CA ASP A 115 -13.47 -8.40 6.53
C ASP A 115 -14.17 -9.03 5.32
N GLY A 116 -14.40 -8.26 4.27
CA GLY A 116 -14.99 -8.78 3.03
C GLY A 116 -14.03 -9.62 2.19
N ASN A 117 -12.74 -9.65 2.54
CA ASN A 117 -11.67 -10.40 1.87
C ASN A 117 -10.39 -10.43 2.75
N ASP A 118 -9.37 -11.15 2.29
CA ASP A 118 -8.08 -11.36 2.96
C ASP A 118 -6.88 -10.92 2.10
N VAL A 119 -7.10 -10.02 1.13
CA VAL A 119 -6.11 -9.71 0.08
C VAL A 119 -4.81 -9.12 0.63
N ASP A 120 -4.85 -8.41 1.75
CA ASP A 120 -3.66 -7.82 2.37
C ASP A 120 -2.81 -8.89 3.07
N ARG A 121 -3.48 -9.78 3.81
CA ARG A 121 -2.83 -10.91 4.46
C ARG A 121 -2.20 -11.86 3.44
N GLU A 122 -2.94 -12.16 2.37
CA GLU A 122 -2.45 -13.04 1.31
C GLU A 122 -1.33 -12.40 0.49
N PHE A 123 -1.38 -11.08 0.24
CA PHE A 123 -0.27 -10.33 -0.35
C PHE A 123 1.00 -10.46 0.48
N ALA A 124 0.92 -10.18 1.79
CA ALA A 124 2.05 -10.31 2.69
C ALA A 124 2.62 -11.74 2.71
N ARG A 125 1.74 -12.75 2.77
CA ARG A 125 2.13 -14.17 2.74
C ARG A 125 2.86 -14.55 1.46
N ARG A 126 2.41 -14.06 0.30
CA ARG A 126 3.02 -14.36 -1.00
C ARG A 126 4.39 -13.71 -1.17
N VAL A 127 4.58 -12.52 -0.63
CA VAL A 127 5.88 -11.83 -0.61
C VAL A 127 6.83 -12.45 0.43
N GLY A 128 6.29 -12.99 1.52
CA GLY A 128 7.07 -13.47 2.67
C GLY A 128 7.29 -12.39 3.74
N LEU A 129 6.38 -11.42 3.85
CA LEU A 129 6.40 -10.35 4.85
C LEU A 129 5.72 -10.78 6.15
N THR A 130 6.20 -10.26 7.27
CA THR A 130 5.44 -10.32 8.52
C THR A 130 4.15 -9.51 8.36
N PHE A 131 2.98 -10.10 8.64
CA PHE A 131 1.69 -9.41 8.49
C PHE A 131 1.15 -8.90 9.82
N HIS A 132 0.70 -7.66 9.82
CA HIS A 132 0.01 -7.02 10.93
C HIS A 132 -1.32 -6.41 10.45
N THR A 133 -2.31 -6.35 11.35
CA THR A 133 -3.54 -5.57 11.10
C THR A 133 -3.31 -4.10 11.43
N GLU A 134 -4.24 -3.26 11.02
CA GLU A 134 -4.27 -1.83 11.34
C GLU A 134 -4.22 -1.54 12.86
N ASP A 135 -4.67 -2.47 13.70
CA ASP A 135 -4.61 -2.35 15.16
C ASP A 135 -3.17 -2.36 15.69
N TRP A 136 -2.24 -3.01 14.97
CA TRP A 136 -0.83 -3.01 15.35
C TRP A 136 -0.26 -1.59 15.37
N LEU A 137 -0.68 -0.71 14.44
CA LEU A 137 -0.26 0.70 14.43
C LEU A 137 -0.74 1.44 15.68
N LEU A 138 -1.82 1.01 16.33
CA LEU A 138 -2.29 1.63 17.57
C LEU A 138 -1.48 1.18 18.79
N ALA A 139 -0.91 -0.03 18.72
CA ALA A 139 -0.10 -0.60 19.79
C ALA A 139 1.37 -0.14 19.74
N GLN A 140 1.75 0.60 18.70
CA GLN A 140 3.06 1.21 18.49
C GLN A 140 3.18 2.57 19.15
#